data_AF-A0A2H4TLP2-F1
#
_entry.id   AF-A0A2H4TLP2-F1
#
_cell.length_a   1.000
_cell.length_b   1.000
_cell.length_c   1.000
_cell.angle_alpha   90.00
_cell.angle_beta   90.00
_cell.angle_gamma   90.00
#
_symmetry.space_group_name_H-M   'P 1'
#
loop_
_entity.id
_entity.type
_entity.pdbx_description
1 polymer ?
#
loop_
_entity_poly.entity_id
_entity_poly.type
_entity_poly.pdbx_seq_one_letter_code
_entity_poly.pdbx_strand_id
1 'polypeptide(L)'
;MADKVHASYYCTRNDLELVAVCDSRLSQAQALAEKYGNASVWDDPQAMLLAVKPDVVSVCSPNRFHYEHTLMALEAGCHVMCENRPP
;
A
#
# COMPACT_ATOMS: atom_id res chain seq x y z
N MET A 1 -0.35 3.86 11.87
CA MET A 1 -1.01 2.84 12.70
C MET A 1 -2.01 2.04 11.89
N ALA A 2 -2.85 2.66 11.05
CA ALA A 2 -3.80 1.91 10.23
C ALA A 2 -3.16 1.05 9.13
N ASP A 3 -2.02 1.46 8.57
CA ASP A 3 -1.15 0.64 7.73
C ASP A 3 -0.84 -0.72 8.38
N LYS A 4 -0.49 -0.71 9.68
CA LYS A 4 -0.23 -1.95 10.44
C LYS A 4 -1.49 -2.78 10.68
N VAL A 5 -2.66 -2.14 10.83
CA VAL A 5 -3.93 -2.83 11.06
C VAL A 5 -4.43 -3.49 9.78
N HIS A 6 -4.46 -2.75 8.67
CA HIS A 6 -4.93 -3.27 7.38
C HIS A 6 -4.02 -4.37 6.85
N ALA A 7 -2.69 -4.14 6.83
CA ALA A 7 -1.74 -5.15 6.39
C ALA A 7 -1.84 -6.43 7.24
N SER A 8 -1.98 -6.30 8.56
CA SER A 8 -2.16 -7.47 9.44
C SER A 8 -3.39 -8.29 9.09
N TYR A 9 -4.51 -7.64 8.77
CA TYR A 9 -5.75 -8.31 8.40
C TYR A 9 -5.64 -8.97 7.04
N TYR A 10 -5.10 -8.27 6.03
CA TYR A 10 -4.92 -8.84 4.68
C TYR A 10 -4.08 -10.11 4.72
N CYS A 11 -3.01 -10.13 5.51
CA CYS A 11 -2.14 -11.31 5.64
C CYS A 11 -2.78 -12.48 6.39
N THR A 12 -3.96 -12.33 7.03
CA THR A 12 -4.72 -13.47 7.56
C THR A 12 -5.60 -14.15 6.52
N ARG A 13 -5.72 -13.57 5.33
CA ARG A 13 -6.58 -14.05 4.27
C ARG A 13 -5.78 -14.85 3.24
N ASN A 14 -6.35 -15.95 2.78
CA ASN A 14 -5.71 -16.83 1.79
C ASN A 14 -5.95 -16.38 0.33
N ASP A 15 -6.86 -15.43 0.11
CA ASP A 15 -7.19 -14.86 -1.20
C ASP A 15 -6.46 -13.54 -1.47
N LEU A 16 -5.56 -13.12 -0.58
CA LEU A 16 -4.75 -11.92 -0.72
C LEU A 16 -3.26 -12.25 -0.53
N GLU A 17 -2.42 -11.60 -1.34
CA GLU A 17 -0.98 -11.64 -1.21
C GLU A 17 -0.42 -10.22 -1.12
N LEU A 18 0.42 -9.95 -0.12
CA LEU A 18 1.11 -8.67 0.01
C LEU A 18 2.34 -8.66 -0.90
N VAL A 19 2.21 -8.10 -2.10
CA VAL A 19 3.27 -8.09 -3.12
C VAL A 19 4.23 -6.89 -3.02
N ALA A 20 3.78 -5.78 -2.44
CA ALA A 20 4.58 -4.56 -2.29
C ALA A 20 4.13 -3.69 -1.12
N VAL A 21 5.07 -2.92 -0.58
CA VAL A 21 4.84 -1.87 0.41
C VAL A 21 5.56 -0.60 -0.02
N CYS A 22 4.85 0.53 0.02
CA CYS A 22 5.41 1.85 -0.27
C CYS A 22 5.26 2.79 0.93
N ASP A 23 6.36 3.40 1.38
CA ASP A 23 6.36 4.48 2.36
C ASP A 23 7.53 5.43 2.06
N SER A 24 7.31 6.75 2.20
CA SER A 24 8.37 7.76 2.11
C SER A 24 9.58 7.50 3.02
N ARG A 25 9.39 6.70 4.08
CA ARG A 25 10.45 6.18 4.95
C ARG A 25 10.65 4.71 4.65
N LEU A 26 11.65 4.39 3.83
CA LEU A 26 11.98 3.01 3.44
C LEU A 26 12.10 2.05 4.63
N SER A 27 12.63 2.50 5.77
CA SER A 27 12.74 1.66 6.98
C SER A 27 11.39 1.17 7.51
N GLN A 28 10.33 1.96 7.37
CA GLN A 28 8.98 1.59 7.77
C GLN A 28 8.38 0.57 6.79
N ALA A 29 8.59 0.79 5.48
CA ALA A 29 8.14 -0.14 4.45
C ALA A 29 8.86 -1.49 4.57
N GLN A 30 10.18 -1.47 4.80
CA GLN A 30 11.00 -2.66 5.06
C GLN A 30 10.51 -3.45 6.28
N ALA A 31 10.27 -2.76 7.41
CA ALA A 31 9.78 -3.42 8.60
C ALA A 31 8.39 -4.05 8.41
N LEU A 32 7.53 -3.46 7.57
CA LEU A 32 6.22 -4.03 7.26
C LEU A 32 6.33 -5.22 6.32
N ALA A 33 7.16 -5.13 5.28
CA ALA A 33 7.46 -6.25 4.39
C ALA A 33 7.99 -7.43 5.21
N GLU A 34 9.12 -7.27 5.92
CA GLU A 34 9.73 -8.35 6.73
C GLU A 34 8.75 -9.02 7.70
N LYS A 35 7.83 -8.25 8.28
CA LYS A 35 6.83 -8.78 9.21
C LYS A 35 5.79 -9.70 8.55
N TYR A 36 5.45 -9.45 7.29
CA TYR A 36 4.29 -10.03 6.62
C TYR A 36 4.60 -10.81 5.34
N GLY A 37 5.86 -10.83 4.90
CA GLY A 37 6.31 -11.62 3.76
C GLY A 37 7.37 -10.90 2.91
N ASN A 38 7.88 -11.55 1.87
CA ASN A 38 8.94 -10.99 1.02
C ASN A 38 8.41 -9.94 0.00
N ALA A 39 7.55 -9.03 0.46
CA ALA A 39 7.00 -7.96 -0.36
C ALA A 39 8.13 -7.02 -0.82
N SER A 40 8.03 -6.55 -2.06
CA SER A 40 8.97 -5.54 -2.57
C SER A 40 8.76 -4.20 -1.86
N VAL A 41 9.85 -3.50 -1.57
CA VAL A 41 9.85 -2.27 -0.78
C VAL A 41 10.15 -1.07 -1.66
N TRP A 42 9.34 -0.02 -1.54
CA TRP A 42 9.38 1.16 -2.39
C TRP A 42 9.23 2.44 -1.57
N ASP A 43 9.76 3.54 -2.08
CA ASP A 43 9.54 4.91 -1.59
C ASP A 43 8.78 5.79 -2.59
N ASP A 44 8.69 5.36 -3.85
CA ASP A 44 7.95 6.01 -4.91
C ASP A 44 6.71 5.18 -5.33
N PRO A 45 5.49 5.71 -5.14
CA PRO A 45 4.27 4.96 -5.43
C PRO A 45 4.07 4.73 -6.93
N GLN A 46 4.47 5.66 -7.79
CA GLN A 46 4.29 5.55 -9.24
C GLN A 46 5.16 4.42 -9.82
N ALA A 47 6.44 4.38 -9.43
CA ALA A 47 7.38 3.34 -9.80
C ALA A 47 6.91 1.97 -9.30
N MET A 48 6.44 1.88 -8.05
CA MET A 48 5.86 0.66 -7.51
C MET A 48 4.69 0.17 -8.35
N LEU A 49 3.71 1.04 -8.65
CA LEU A 49 2.51 0.66 -9.42
C LEU A 49 2.86 0.16 -10.83
N LEU A 50 3.80 0.82 -11.50
CA LEU A 50 4.26 0.43 -12.84
C LEU A 50 5.02 -0.90 -12.86
N ALA A 51 5.85 -1.14 -11.85
CA ALA A 51 6.69 -2.33 -11.76
C ALA A 51 5.92 -3.56 -11.26
N VAL A 52 5.14 -3.38 -10.19
CA VAL A 52 4.47 -4.47 -9.47
C VAL A 52 3.11 -4.79 -10.08
N LYS A 53 2.38 -3.78 -10.58
CA LYS A 53 1.03 -3.89 -11.14
C LYS A 53 0.05 -4.70 -10.24
N PRO A 54 -0.16 -4.26 -8.98
CA PRO A 54 -1.04 -4.96 -8.05
C PRO A 54 -2.50 -4.88 -8.50
N ASP A 55 -3.32 -5.88 -8.15
CA ASP A 55 -4.76 -5.85 -8.42
C ASP A 55 -5.52 -4.83 -7.55
N VAL A 56 -5.08 -4.68 -6.30
CA VAL A 56 -5.70 -3.82 -5.28
C VAL A 56 -4.65 -3.00 -4.55
N VAL A 57 -4.95 -1.73 -4.30
CA VAL A 57 -4.10 -0.80 -3.54
C VAL A 57 -4.85 -0.29 -2.32
N SER A 58 -4.22 -0.41 -1.15
CA SER A 58 -4.72 0.16 0.11
C SER A 58 -4.01 1.48 0.41
N VAL A 59 -4.70 2.60 0.21
CA VAL A 59 -4.15 3.95 0.42
C VAL A 59 -4.31 4.32 1.89
N CYS A 60 -3.20 4.27 2.64
CA CYS A 60 -3.11 4.58 4.06
C CYS A 60 -2.16 5.77 4.36
N SER A 61 -1.80 6.55 3.34
CA SER A 61 -0.92 7.72 3.46
C SER A 61 -1.57 8.86 4.27
N PRO A 62 -0.91 9.99 4.54
CA PRO A 62 -1.60 11.15 5.13
C PRO A 62 -2.74 11.67 4.23
N ASN A 63 -3.82 12.19 4.82
CA ASN A 63 -5.04 12.65 4.12
C ASN A 63 -4.76 13.57 2.92
N ARG A 64 -3.76 14.47 3.02
CA ARG A 64 -3.39 15.39 1.93
C ARG A 64 -2.95 14.69 0.64
N PHE A 65 -2.50 13.44 0.72
CA PHE A 65 -2.03 12.64 -0.42
C PHE A 65 -3.05 11.59 -0.89
N HIS A 66 -4.17 11.43 -0.20
CA HIS A 66 -5.16 10.39 -0.54
C HIS A 66 -5.69 10.55 -1.96
N TYR A 67 -6.05 11.78 -2.33
CA TYR A 67 -6.57 12.08 -3.66
C TYR A 67 -5.55 11.67 -4.74
N GLU A 68 -4.31 12.10 -4.57
CA GLU A 68 -3.23 11.86 -5.52
C GLU A 68 -2.92 10.37 -5.65
N HIS A 69 -2.67 9.67 -4.54
CA HIS A 69 -2.34 8.24 -4.55
C HIS A 69 -3.51 7.36 -5.02
N THR A 70 -4.75 7.74 -4.67
CA THR A 70 -5.95 7.04 -5.17
C THR A 70 -6.07 7.19 -6.67
N LEU A 71 -5.90 8.40 -7.20
CA LEU A 71 -5.97 8.65 -8.63
C LEU A 71 -4.88 7.87 -9.38
N MET A 72 -3.63 7.91 -8.90
CA MET A 72 -2.54 7.12 -9.50
C MET A 72 -2.84 5.63 -9.56
N ALA A 73 -3.37 5.06 -8.47
CA ALA A 73 -3.70 3.63 -8.43
C ALA A 73 -4.87 3.28 -9.37
N LEU A 74 -5.90 4.13 -9.46
CA LEU A 74 -6.99 3.96 -10.41
C LEU A 74 -6.50 4.06 -11.87
N GLU A 75 -5.63 5.02 -12.18
CA GLU A 75 -5.03 5.19 -13.51
C GLU A 75 -4.12 4.00 -13.89
N ALA A 76 -3.48 3.37 -12.91
CA ALA A 76 -2.73 2.12 -13.09
C ALA A 76 -3.63 0.89 -13.30
N GLY A 77 -4.96 1.05 -13.20
CA GLY A 77 -5.94 -0.03 -13.38
C GLY A 77 -6.21 -0.85 -12.12
N CYS A 78 -5.74 -0.40 -10.94
CA CYS A 78 -5.95 -1.09 -9.68
C CYS A 78 -7.30 -0.74 -9.06
N HIS A 79 -7.87 -1.67 -8.29
CA HIS A 79 -8.94 -1.34 -7.34
C HIS A 79 -8.36 -0.60 -6.14
N VAL A 80 -9.09 0.38 -5.59
CA VAL A 80 -8.58 1.21 -4.48
C VAL A 80 -9.46 1.12 -3.24
N MET A 81 -8.81 0.84 -2.11
CA MET A 81 -9.36 1.05 -0.76
C MET A 81 -8.65 2.25 -0.14
N CYS A 82 -9.32 3.39 -0.04
CA CYS A 82 -8.76 4.59 0.60
C CYS A 82 -9.22 4.67 2.05
N GLU A 83 -8.29 4.70 3.01
CA GLU A 83 -8.63 5.02 4.39
C GLU A 83 -9.13 6.48 4.44
N ASN A 84 -10.15 6.76 5.23
CA ASN A 84 -10.54 8.13 5.56
C ASN A 84 -10.45 8.32 7.07
N ARG A 85 -9.49 9.10 7.55
CA ARG A 85 -9.48 9.55 8.94
C ARG A 85 -10.22 10.87 9.05
N PRO A 86 -11.14 11.02 10.02
CA PRO A 86 -11.74 12.32 10.30
C PRO A 86 -10.63 13.35 10.65
N PRO A 87 -10.84 14.63 10.28
CA PRO A 87 -9.87 15.70 10.49
C PRO A 87 -9.53 15.92 11.97
#